data_AF-A0A1Y1LHR3-F1
#
_entry.id   AF-A0A1Y1LHR3-F1
#
_cell.length_a   1.000
_cell.length_b   1.000
_cell.length_c   1.000
_cell.angle_alpha   90.00
_cell.angle_beta   90.00
_cell.angle_gamma   90.00
#
_symmetry.space_group_name_H-M   'P 1'
#
loop_
_entity.id
_entity.type
_entity.pdbx_description
1 polymer ?
#
loop_
_entity_poly.entity_id
_entity_poly.type
_entity_poly.pdbx_seq_one_letter_code
_entity_poly.pdbx_strand_id
1 'polypeptide(L)'
;GCPPALVRQSDRKVNFVDSLVDSSTQIVEAIWPLSSVVCRSELGSKAVLPLRTFIQETLRRSRTSYSTLQVALYYLILIKPHVPKHNFTTEQPHDRHVDRALQCGRRMFLAALILASKYLQDRNYSARAWSKISGLNTQEINQNEIAFLLAVNWQLHITDEVFQRWTEIVLKYTPPPSPPSPGAGSHTYAQQSADWKQLILRLEPELANVDGLIPTTPVSATASDLCALSP
;
A
#
# COMPACT_ATOMS: atom_id res chain seq x y z
N GLY A 1 14.11 -8.86 39.22
CA GLY A 1 13.40 -8.83 37.93
C GLY A 1 14.43 -8.86 36.83
N CYS A 2 14.29 -9.75 35.85
CA CYS A 2 15.19 -9.76 34.69
C CYS A 2 14.93 -8.51 33.84
N PRO A 3 15.96 -7.79 33.38
CA PRO A 3 15.77 -6.67 32.46
C PRO A 3 15.15 -7.17 31.14
N PRO A 4 14.29 -6.37 30.49
CA PRO A 4 13.70 -6.75 29.21
C PRO A 4 14.79 -6.99 28.16
N ALA A 5 14.68 -8.10 27.43
CA ALA A 5 15.64 -8.46 26.40
C ALA A 5 15.68 -7.37 25.31
N LEU A 6 16.88 -6.80 25.08
CA LEU A 6 17.10 -5.81 24.03
C LEU A 6 16.88 -6.46 22.67
N VAL A 7 15.79 -6.10 21.99
CA VAL A 7 15.49 -6.55 20.62
C VAL A 7 16.60 -6.10 19.68
N ARG A 8 17.20 -7.04 18.94
CA ARG A 8 18.30 -6.75 18.00
C ARG A 8 17.82 -5.85 16.87
N GLN A 9 18.71 -5.00 16.35
CA GLN A 9 18.39 -4.07 15.27
C GLN A 9 17.95 -4.77 13.97
N SER A 10 18.46 -5.98 13.70
CA SER A 10 18.01 -6.85 12.60
C SER A 10 16.51 -7.15 12.72
N ASP A 11 16.08 -7.49 13.92
CA ASP A 11 14.71 -7.94 14.20
C ASP A 11 13.74 -6.76 14.10
N ARG A 12 14.18 -5.56 14.53
CA ARG A 12 13.42 -4.31 14.32
C ARG A 12 13.19 -4.00 12.84
N LYS A 13 14.20 -4.21 11.99
CA LYS A 13 14.08 -3.98 10.53
C LYS A 13 13.15 -5.00 9.88
N VAL A 14 13.25 -6.28 10.24
CA VAL A 14 12.35 -7.32 9.73
C VAL A 14 10.90 -7.04 10.14
N ASN A 15 10.68 -6.72 11.42
CA ASN A 15 9.36 -6.37 11.94
C ASN A 15 8.74 -5.17 11.20
N PHE A 16 9.53 -4.15 10.89
CA PHE A 16 9.06 -2.99 10.11
C PHE A 16 8.66 -3.36 8.68
N VAL A 17 9.45 -4.20 8.01
CA VAL A 17 9.12 -4.70 6.67
C VAL A 17 7.84 -5.53 6.69
N ASP A 18 7.67 -6.40 7.68
CA ASP A 18 6.44 -7.18 7.85
C ASP A 18 5.23 -6.28 8.08
N SER A 19 5.32 -5.27 8.94
CA SER A 19 4.23 -4.31 9.14
C SER A 19 3.88 -3.56 7.85
N LEU A 20 4.86 -3.21 7.01
CA LEU A 20 4.59 -2.56 5.71
C LEU A 20 3.89 -3.50 4.73
N VAL A 21 4.24 -4.79 4.72
CA VAL A 21 3.55 -5.80 3.91
C VAL A 21 2.10 -5.94 4.38
N ASP A 22 1.86 -5.93 5.69
CA ASP A 22 0.52 -5.96 6.26
C ASP A 22 -0.28 -4.70 5.86
N SER A 23 0.32 -3.52 6.00
CA SER A 23 -0.30 -2.25 5.59
C SER A 23 -0.63 -2.23 4.09
N SER A 24 0.28 -2.71 3.24
CA SER A 24 0.06 -2.86 1.80
C SER A 24 -1.13 -3.77 1.50
N THR A 25 -1.23 -4.89 2.22
CA THR A 25 -2.35 -5.83 2.11
C THR A 25 -3.66 -5.15 2.50
N GLN A 26 -3.67 -4.40 3.60
CA GLN A 26 -4.85 -3.70 4.10
C GLN A 26 -5.34 -2.60 3.14
N ILE A 27 -4.43 -1.85 2.51
CA ILE A 27 -4.78 -0.85 1.47
C ILE A 27 -5.48 -1.54 0.30
N VAL A 28 -4.90 -2.63 -0.23
CA VAL A 28 -5.49 -3.37 -1.35
C VAL A 28 -6.84 -3.96 -0.98
N GLU A 29 -7.00 -4.48 0.24
CA GLU A 29 -8.30 -4.99 0.72
C GLU A 29 -9.33 -3.88 0.95
N ALA A 30 -8.91 -2.68 1.34
CA ALA A 30 -9.81 -1.55 1.51
C ALA A 30 -10.41 -1.14 0.16
N ILE A 31 -9.55 -0.98 -0.86
CA ILE A 31 -9.96 -0.52 -2.19
C ILE A 31 -10.67 -1.63 -2.98
N TRP A 32 -10.20 -2.88 -2.83
CA TRP A 32 -10.77 -4.06 -3.48
C TRP A 32 -11.10 -5.15 -2.44
N PRO A 33 -12.27 -5.08 -1.78
CA PRO A 33 -12.66 -6.05 -0.74
C PRO A 33 -12.65 -7.51 -1.19
N LEU A 34 -12.87 -7.78 -2.48
CA LEU A 34 -12.84 -9.12 -3.07
C LEU A 34 -11.41 -9.68 -3.24
N SER A 35 -10.36 -8.89 -3.04
CA SER A 35 -8.96 -9.34 -3.21
C SER A 35 -8.51 -10.34 -2.14
N SER A 36 -9.13 -10.31 -0.96
CA SER A 36 -8.86 -11.24 0.15
C SER A 36 -9.52 -12.62 -0.08
N VAL A 37 -10.53 -12.69 -0.94
CA VAL A 37 -11.22 -13.95 -1.23
C VAL A 37 -10.30 -14.83 -2.07
N VAL A 38 -9.91 -15.97 -1.50
CA VAL A 38 -9.23 -17.03 -2.24
C VAL A 38 -10.27 -17.68 -3.14
N CYS A 39 -10.29 -17.32 -4.43
CA CYS A 39 -11.07 -18.08 -5.41
C CYS A 39 -10.51 -19.51 -5.43
N ARG A 40 -11.27 -20.47 -4.88
CA ARG A 40 -11.07 -21.89 -5.19
C ARG A 40 -11.38 -22.06 -6.67
N SER A 41 -10.35 -22.08 -7.52
CA SER A 41 -10.53 -22.49 -8.90
C SER A 41 -10.88 -23.97 -8.93
N GLU A 42 -11.93 -24.30 -9.66
CA GLU A 42 -12.26 -25.66 -10.08
C GLU A 42 -11.05 -26.30 -10.82
N LEU A 43 -10.96 -27.62 -10.67
CA LEU A 43 -10.00 -28.60 -11.24
C LEU A 43 -8.85 -28.06 -12.13
N GLY A 44 -7.63 -28.02 -11.58
CA GLY A 44 -6.37 -27.97 -12.37
C GLY A 44 -5.62 -26.63 -12.39
N SER A 45 -6.20 -25.52 -11.93
CA SER A 45 -5.48 -24.25 -11.81
C SER A 45 -4.59 -24.23 -10.57
N LYS A 46 -3.33 -23.82 -10.71
CA LYS A 46 -2.40 -23.61 -9.57
C LYS A 46 -3.06 -22.73 -8.51
N ALA A 47 -2.96 -23.13 -7.25
CA ALA A 47 -3.55 -22.38 -6.13
C ALA A 47 -3.08 -20.92 -6.14
N VAL A 48 -4.03 -19.98 -6.11
CA VAL A 48 -3.74 -18.54 -6.02
C VAL A 48 -3.22 -18.25 -4.61
N LEU A 49 -2.05 -17.62 -4.51
CA LEU A 49 -1.45 -17.29 -3.22
C LEU A 49 -2.35 -16.29 -2.43
N PRO A 50 -2.37 -16.38 -1.09
CA PRO A 50 -2.96 -15.34 -0.24
C PRO A 50 -2.37 -13.97 -0.59
N LEU A 51 -3.19 -12.91 -0.49
CA LEU A 51 -2.79 -11.55 -0.93
C LEU A 51 -1.51 -11.08 -0.24
N ARG A 52 -1.39 -11.27 1.07
CA ARG A 52 -0.18 -10.96 1.85
C ARG A 52 1.05 -11.67 1.28
N THR A 53 0.94 -12.98 1.02
CA THR A 53 2.03 -13.79 0.45
C THR A 53 2.39 -13.34 -0.95
N PHE A 54 1.40 -13.00 -1.78
CA PHE A 54 1.61 -12.44 -3.12
C PHE A 54 2.40 -11.13 -3.06
N ILE A 55 1.99 -10.19 -2.20
CA ILE A 55 2.68 -8.91 -2.01
C ILE A 55 4.11 -9.15 -1.53
N GLN A 56 4.28 -9.95 -0.47
CA GLN A 56 5.59 -10.27 0.10
C GLN A 56 6.54 -10.88 -0.93
N GLU A 57 6.10 -11.90 -1.67
CA GLU A 57 6.92 -12.55 -2.69
C GLU A 57 7.22 -11.62 -3.88
N THR A 58 6.27 -10.78 -4.28
CA THR A 58 6.49 -9.81 -5.36
C THR A 58 7.61 -8.85 -4.97
N LEU A 59 7.50 -8.20 -3.79
CA LEU A 59 8.49 -7.26 -3.28
C LEU A 59 9.87 -7.90 -3.11
N ARG A 60 9.92 -9.12 -2.56
CA ARG A 60 11.16 -9.87 -2.36
C ARG A 60 11.85 -10.18 -3.69
N ARG A 61 11.11 -10.62 -4.71
CA ARG A 61 11.65 -11.03 -6.01
C ARG A 61 12.04 -9.85 -6.90
N SER A 62 11.30 -8.74 -6.84
CA SER A 62 11.65 -7.50 -7.54
C SER A 62 12.69 -6.66 -6.81
N ARG A 63 13.12 -7.07 -5.60
CA ARG A 63 14.06 -6.31 -4.75
C ARG A 63 13.58 -4.86 -4.54
N THR A 64 12.28 -4.71 -4.29
CA THR A 64 11.65 -3.40 -4.15
C THR A 64 12.23 -2.65 -2.96
N SER A 65 12.65 -1.40 -3.17
CA SER A 65 13.08 -0.51 -2.09
C SER A 65 11.89 0.09 -1.34
N TYR A 66 12.12 0.54 -0.11
CA TYR A 66 11.10 1.21 0.71
C TYR A 66 10.45 2.40 -0.04
N SER A 67 11.26 3.29 -0.63
CA SER A 67 10.73 4.45 -1.36
C SER A 67 9.90 4.04 -2.57
N THR A 68 10.29 2.98 -3.28
CA THR A 68 9.51 2.45 -4.40
C THR A 68 8.17 1.89 -3.93
N LEU A 69 8.16 1.18 -2.80
CA LEU A 69 6.92 0.70 -2.20
C LEU A 69 6.04 1.88 -1.75
N GLN A 70 6.60 2.92 -1.14
CA GLN A 70 5.83 4.10 -0.72
C GLN A 70 5.13 4.78 -1.90
N VAL A 71 5.86 5.02 -3.00
CA VAL A 71 5.26 5.57 -4.23
C VAL A 71 4.19 4.63 -4.80
N ALA A 72 4.42 3.31 -4.80
CA ALA A 72 3.44 2.34 -5.27
C ALA A 72 2.16 2.33 -4.41
N LEU A 73 2.28 2.46 -3.09
CA LEU A 73 1.12 2.53 -2.20
C LEU A 73 0.36 3.84 -2.37
N TYR A 74 1.05 4.97 -2.57
CA TYR A 74 0.40 6.23 -2.91
C TYR A 74 -0.33 6.14 -4.26
N TYR A 75 0.25 5.48 -5.26
CA TYR A 75 -0.43 5.21 -6.53
C TYR A 75 -1.74 4.41 -6.35
N LEU A 76 -1.86 3.55 -5.33
CA LEU A 76 -3.15 2.93 -5.02
C LEU A 76 -4.20 3.94 -4.55
N ILE A 77 -3.79 5.01 -3.85
CA ILE A 77 -4.68 6.11 -3.46
C ILE A 77 -5.08 6.93 -4.70
N LEU A 78 -4.15 7.15 -5.63
CA LEU A 78 -4.43 7.84 -6.90
C LEU A 78 -5.47 7.09 -7.75
N ILE A 79 -5.33 5.77 -7.90
CA ILE A 79 -6.23 4.98 -8.77
C ILE A 79 -7.59 4.73 -8.11
N LYS A 80 -7.67 4.75 -6.77
CA LYS A 80 -8.86 4.41 -5.99
C LYS A 80 -10.17 5.07 -6.51
N PRO A 81 -10.22 6.38 -6.80
CA PRO A 81 -11.46 7.03 -7.28
C PRO A 81 -11.93 6.52 -8.65
N HIS A 82 -11.03 5.94 -9.44
CA HIS A 82 -11.29 5.43 -10.79
C HIS A 82 -11.69 3.95 -10.82
N VAL A 83 -11.66 3.26 -9.68
CA VAL A 83 -12.06 1.85 -9.61
C VAL A 83 -13.58 1.75 -9.82
N PRO A 84 -14.04 0.99 -10.84
CA PRO A 84 -15.46 0.83 -11.09
C PRO A 84 -16.17 0.23 -9.86
N LYS A 85 -17.14 0.96 -9.32
CA LYS A 85 -18.07 0.44 -8.30
C LYS A 85 -19.03 -0.51 -9.03
N HIS A 86 -19.18 -1.74 -8.54
CA HIS A 86 -20.01 -2.79 -9.16
C HIS A 86 -21.44 -2.28 -9.48
N ASN A 87 -21.66 -1.79 -10.70
CA ASN A 87 -22.99 -1.43 -11.18
C ASN A 87 -23.49 -2.57 -12.05
N PHE A 88 -24.40 -3.37 -11.50
CA PHE A 88 -25.13 -4.44 -12.19
C PHE A 88 -26.19 -3.90 -13.18
N THR A 89 -26.00 -2.70 -13.73
CA THR A 89 -26.93 -2.13 -14.70
C THR A 89 -26.51 -2.51 -16.12
N THR A 90 -27.35 -3.36 -16.70
CA THR A 90 -27.45 -3.76 -18.10
C THR A 90 -27.03 -2.64 -19.08
N GLU A 91 -26.23 -3.05 -20.09
CA GLU A 91 -25.84 -2.32 -21.30
C GLU A 91 -24.64 -1.35 -21.20
N GLN A 92 -23.40 -1.81 -21.49
CA GLN A 92 -22.40 -1.01 -22.22
C GLN A 92 -21.42 -1.89 -23.04
N PRO A 93 -21.17 -1.63 -24.34
CA PRO A 93 -20.45 -2.58 -25.21
C PRO A 93 -18.93 -2.38 -25.37
N HIS A 94 -18.29 -1.29 -24.90
CA HIS A 94 -16.99 -0.91 -25.49
C HIS A 94 -15.72 -0.85 -24.61
N ASP A 95 -15.78 -0.96 -23.26
CA ASP A 95 -14.56 -0.89 -22.42
C ASP A 95 -14.40 -2.01 -21.37
N ARG A 96 -14.97 -3.18 -21.69
CA ARG A 96 -15.03 -4.36 -20.82
C ARG A 96 -13.66 -4.84 -20.29
N HIS A 97 -12.55 -4.52 -20.95
CA HIS A 97 -11.23 -5.01 -20.58
C HIS A 97 -10.50 -4.10 -19.57
N VAL A 98 -10.57 -2.78 -19.75
CA VAL A 98 -9.94 -1.82 -18.81
C VAL A 98 -10.67 -1.87 -17.47
N ASP A 99 -12.00 -1.85 -17.49
CA ASP A 99 -12.81 -1.94 -16.26
C ASP A 99 -12.54 -3.21 -15.46
N ARG A 100 -12.41 -4.35 -16.15
CA ARG A 100 -12.10 -5.64 -15.50
C ARG A 100 -10.68 -5.68 -14.94
N ALA A 101 -9.72 -5.01 -15.60
CA ALA A 101 -8.36 -4.90 -15.08
C ALA A 101 -8.33 -4.09 -13.79
N LEU A 102 -8.99 -2.93 -13.78
CA LEU A 102 -9.09 -2.02 -12.62
C LEU A 102 -9.81 -2.65 -11.41
N GLN A 103 -10.63 -3.68 -11.61
CA GLN A 103 -11.33 -4.39 -10.53
C GLN A 103 -10.46 -5.43 -9.79
N CYS A 104 -9.24 -5.72 -10.26
CA CYS A 104 -8.38 -6.72 -9.65
C CYS A 104 -7.26 -6.08 -8.81
N GLY A 105 -7.44 -6.01 -7.49
CA GLY A 105 -6.46 -5.39 -6.58
C GLY A 105 -5.05 -5.98 -6.66
N ARG A 106 -4.90 -7.29 -6.90
CA ARG A 106 -3.58 -7.93 -7.13
C ARG A 106 -2.87 -7.37 -8.37
N ARG A 107 -3.62 -7.18 -9.47
CA ARG A 107 -3.09 -6.63 -10.72
C ARG A 107 -2.77 -5.15 -10.59
N MET A 108 -3.62 -4.38 -9.90
CA MET A 108 -3.41 -2.96 -9.69
C MET A 108 -2.25 -2.66 -8.74
N PHE A 109 -2.06 -3.49 -7.70
CA PHE A 109 -0.84 -3.45 -6.88
C PHE A 109 0.42 -3.68 -7.73
N LEU A 110 0.42 -4.71 -8.59
CA LEU A 110 1.55 -4.98 -9.48
C LEU A 110 1.80 -3.83 -10.47
N ALA A 111 0.75 -3.30 -11.10
CA ALA A 111 0.86 -2.18 -12.03
C ALA A 111 1.42 -0.93 -11.34
N ALA A 112 0.90 -0.57 -10.16
CA ALA A 112 1.39 0.54 -9.35
C ALA A 112 2.88 0.36 -8.99
N LEU A 113 3.29 -0.86 -8.62
CA LEU A 113 4.68 -1.17 -8.28
C LEU A 113 5.62 -1.04 -9.49
N ILE A 114 5.18 -1.51 -10.67
CA ILE A 114 5.96 -1.39 -11.91
C ILE A 114 6.13 0.09 -12.29
N LEU A 115 5.04 0.86 -12.26
CA LEU A 115 5.05 2.29 -12.58
C LEU A 115 5.92 3.07 -11.59
N ALA A 116 5.83 2.80 -10.29
CA ALA A 116 6.70 3.40 -9.28
C ALA A 116 8.18 3.09 -9.54
N SER A 117 8.49 1.86 -9.94
CA SER A 117 9.86 1.46 -10.31
C SER A 117 10.33 2.20 -11.57
N LYS A 118 9.47 2.39 -12.57
CA LYS A 118 9.78 3.19 -13.78
C LYS A 118 9.99 4.67 -13.45
N TYR A 119 9.25 5.20 -12.48
CA TYR A 119 9.33 6.61 -12.08
C TYR A 119 10.62 6.94 -11.34
N LEU A 120 11.09 6.04 -10.45
CA LEU A 120 12.20 6.32 -9.54
C LEU A 120 13.57 5.80 -10.02
N GLN A 121 13.61 4.86 -10.96
CA GLN A 121 14.83 4.11 -11.27
C GLN A 121 15.21 4.23 -12.75
N ASP A 122 16.44 4.66 -13.02
CA ASP A 122 17.01 4.69 -14.39
C ASP A 122 17.10 3.27 -15.01
N ARG A 123 17.34 2.27 -14.16
CA ARG A 123 17.37 0.86 -14.54
C ARG A 123 16.16 0.14 -13.97
N ASN A 124 15.18 -0.15 -14.81
CA ASN A 124 14.03 -0.94 -14.43
C ASN A 124 13.97 -2.29 -15.18
N TYR A 125 13.32 -3.27 -14.57
CA TYR A 125 13.04 -4.55 -15.18
C TYR A 125 12.12 -4.41 -16.41
N SER A 126 12.42 -5.19 -17.44
CA SER A 126 11.55 -5.30 -18.61
C SER A 126 10.24 -6.00 -18.26
N ALA A 127 9.21 -5.82 -19.07
CA ALA A 127 7.93 -6.51 -18.91
C ALA A 127 8.08 -8.05 -18.93
N ARG A 128 9.10 -8.58 -19.65
CA ARG A 128 9.46 -10.00 -19.62
C ARG A 128 10.02 -10.45 -18.27
N ALA A 129 10.80 -9.60 -17.60
CA ALA A 129 11.27 -9.90 -16.24
C ALA A 129 10.12 -9.85 -15.23
N TRP A 130 9.24 -8.85 -15.31
CA TRP A 130 8.02 -8.77 -14.50
C TRP A 130 7.06 -9.95 -14.72
N SER A 131 7.00 -10.49 -15.94
CA SER A 131 6.26 -11.71 -16.26
C SER A 131 6.79 -12.92 -15.48
N LYS A 132 8.12 -13.06 -15.35
CA LYS A 132 8.73 -14.12 -14.53
C LYS A 132 8.51 -13.91 -13.03
N ILE A 133 8.51 -12.66 -12.56
CA ILE A 133 8.31 -12.32 -11.14
C ILE A 133 6.87 -12.62 -10.70
N SER A 134 5.89 -12.13 -11.47
CA SER A 134 4.47 -12.19 -11.11
C SER A 134 3.74 -13.45 -11.59
N GLY A 135 4.28 -14.13 -12.61
CA GLY A 135 3.60 -15.23 -13.30
C GLY A 135 2.54 -14.78 -14.31
N LEU A 136 2.32 -13.47 -14.49
CA LEU A 136 1.42 -12.94 -15.52
C LEU A 136 2.10 -12.92 -16.88
N ASN A 137 1.31 -13.03 -17.95
CA ASN A 137 1.85 -12.88 -19.29
C ASN A 137 2.26 -11.41 -19.55
N THR A 138 3.23 -11.20 -20.45
CA THR A 138 3.76 -9.86 -20.73
C THR A 138 2.69 -8.91 -21.31
N GLN A 139 1.77 -9.43 -22.12
CA GLN A 139 0.69 -8.63 -22.72
C GLN A 139 -0.25 -8.07 -21.64
N GLU A 140 -0.61 -8.89 -20.66
CA GLU A 140 -1.46 -8.54 -19.53
C GLU A 140 -0.78 -7.54 -18.61
N ILE A 141 0.53 -7.69 -18.37
CA ILE A 141 1.31 -6.67 -17.64
C ILE A 141 1.20 -5.33 -18.35
N ASN A 142 1.50 -5.29 -19.65
CA ASN A 142 1.44 -4.05 -20.42
C ASN A 142 0.02 -3.45 -20.44
N GLN A 143 -1.02 -4.30 -20.57
CA GLN A 143 -2.42 -3.86 -20.53
C GLN A 143 -2.78 -3.26 -19.16
N ASN A 144 -2.36 -3.88 -18.05
CA ASN A 144 -2.63 -3.35 -16.72
C ASN A 144 -1.89 -2.02 -16.48
N GLU A 145 -0.65 -1.86 -16.97
CA GLU A 145 0.08 -0.59 -16.91
C GLU A 145 -0.65 0.52 -17.67
N ILE A 146 -1.07 0.25 -18.92
CA ILE A 146 -1.80 1.22 -19.73
C ILE A 146 -3.16 1.54 -19.12
N ALA A 147 -3.91 0.54 -18.64
CA ALA A 147 -5.19 0.76 -17.96
C ALA A 147 -5.04 1.68 -16.73
N PHE A 148 -3.99 1.46 -15.93
CA PHE A 148 -3.68 2.32 -14.79
C PHE A 148 -3.39 3.75 -15.24
N LEU A 149 -2.48 3.92 -16.22
CA LEU A 149 -2.06 5.23 -16.72
C LEU A 149 -3.22 6.03 -17.32
N LEU A 150 -4.09 5.37 -18.09
CA LEU A 150 -5.28 6.00 -18.66
C LEU A 150 -6.25 6.45 -17.57
N ALA A 151 -6.48 5.61 -16.56
CA ALA A 151 -7.40 5.93 -15.47
C ALA A 151 -6.94 7.16 -14.67
N VAL A 152 -5.64 7.30 -14.39
CA VAL A 152 -5.08 8.48 -13.70
C VAL A 152 -4.69 9.63 -14.64
N ASN A 153 -5.07 9.56 -15.92
CA ASN A 153 -4.73 10.54 -16.94
C ASN A 153 -3.23 10.90 -16.98
N TRP A 154 -2.37 9.88 -16.86
CA TRP A 154 -0.90 10.00 -16.82
C TRP A 154 -0.36 10.88 -15.67
N GLN A 155 -1.19 11.27 -14.70
CA GLN A 155 -0.78 12.08 -13.55
C GLN A 155 -0.17 11.19 -12.46
N LEU A 156 1.12 10.88 -12.62
CA LEU A 156 1.91 10.10 -11.66
C LEU A 156 2.88 10.95 -10.83
N HIS A 157 2.95 12.25 -11.11
CA HIS A 157 3.85 13.15 -10.39
C HIS A 157 3.43 13.28 -8.93
N ILE A 158 4.42 13.23 -8.03
CA ILE A 158 4.25 13.42 -6.60
C ILE A 158 5.22 14.51 -6.20
N THR A 159 4.71 15.57 -5.56
CA THR A 159 5.57 16.61 -4.99
C THR A 159 6.21 16.12 -3.70
N ASP A 160 7.31 16.75 -3.28
CA ASP A 160 7.99 16.36 -2.04
C ASP A 160 7.07 16.49 -0.82
N GLU A 161 6.20 17.50 -0.79
CA GLU A 161 5.24 17.74 0.30
C GLU A 161 4.21 16.60 0.39
N VAL A 162 3.67 16.18 -0.75
CA VAL A 162 2.71 15.07 -0.81
C VAL A 162 3.38 13.76 -0.41
N PHE A 163 4.61 13.52 -0.88
CA PHE A 163 5.37 12.31 -0.55
C PHE A 163 5.71 12.23 0.95
N GLN A 164 6.13 13.34 1.56
CA GLN A 164 6.39 13.42 2.99
C GLN A 164 5.13 13.15 3.80
N ARG A 165 4.03 13.86 3.49
CA ARG A 165 2.73 13.68 4.15
C ARG A 165 2.23 12.24 4.04
N TRP A 166 2.32 11.65 2.85
CA TRP A 166 1.97 10.25 2.63
C TRP A 166 2.78 9.30 3.53
N THR A 167 4.10 9.50 3.56
CA THR A 167 5.02 8.65 4.33
C THR A 167 4.71 8.74 5.83
N GLU A 168 4.40 9.93 6.35
CA GLU A 168 3.99 10.13 7.74
C GLU A 168 2.69 9.41 8.07
N ILE A 169 1.69 9.47 7.18
CA ILE A 169 0.43 8.73 7.33
C ILE A 169 0.71 7.23 7.42
N VAL A 170 1.45 6.67 6.46
CA VAL A 170 1.74 5.23 6.46
C VAL A 170 2.48 4.82 7.73
N LEU A 171 3.48 5.59 8.16
CA LEU A 171 4.25 5.30 9.38
C LEU A 171 3.35 5.35 10.63
N LYS A 172 2.46 6.33 10.73
CA LYS A 172 1.55 6.50 11.87
C LYS A 172 0.58 5.31 12.02
N TYR A 173 0.08 4.79 10.89
CA TYR A 173 -0.89 3.69 10.88
C TYR A 173 -0.26 2.31 10.66
N THR A 174 1.08 2.24 10.59
CA THR A 174 1.87 1.00 10.51
C THR A 174 2.81 0.90 11.71
N PRO A 175 2.30 0.88 12.97
CA PRO A 175 3.17 0.83 14.13
C PRO A 175 3.97 -0.48 14.15
N PRO A 176 5.21 -0.45 14.67
CA PRO A 176 5.98 -1.68 14.87
C PRO A 176 5.20 -2.61 15.81
N PRO A 177 5.29 -3.94 15.62
CA PRO A 177 4.61 -4.89 16.49
C PRO A 177 5.04 -4.65 17.94
N SER A 178 4.08 -4.27 18.79
CA SER A 178 4.30 -4.11 20.23
C SER A 178 4.70 -5.47 20.83
N PRO A 179 5.54 -5.49 21.88
CA PRO A 179 5.90 -6.74 22.57
C PRO A 179 4.63 -7.50 22.99
N PRO A 180 4.65 -8.84 22.99
CA PRO A 180 3.47 -9.65 23.25
C PRO A 180 3.01 -9.45 24.70
N SER A 181 2.07 -8.53 24.92
CA SER A 181 1.34 -8.43 26.18
C SER A 181 0.24 -9.50 26.20
N PRO A 182 0.20 -10.38 27.23
CA PRO A 182 -0.76 -11.47 27.28
C PRO A 182 -2.18 -10.93 27.42
N GLY A 183 -3.03 -11.15 26.41
CA GLY A 183 -4.49 -11.03 26.51
C GLY A 183 -5.18 -9.85 25.80
N ALA A 184 -4.46 -8.82 25.35
CA ALA A 184 -5.07 -7.59 24.79
C ALA A 184 -4.78 -7.31 23.28
N GLY A 185 -3.92 -8.12 22.64
CA GLY A 185 -3.38 -7.81 21.32
C GLY A 185 -4.36 -7.92 20.14
N SER A 186 -5.22 -8.94 20.14
CA SER A 186 -6.01 -9.28 18.93
C SER A 186 -7.15 -8.29 18.63
N HIS A 187 -7.85 -7.81 19.66
CA HIS A 187 -8.95 -6.86 19.48
C HIS A 187 -8.45 -5.48 19.05
N THR A 188 -7.31 -5.05 19.61
CA THR A 188 -6.66 -3.77 19.31
C THR A 188 -6.14 -3.74 17.87
N TYR A 189 -5.51 -4.82 17.40
CA TYR A 189 -4.99 -4.91 16.03
C TYR A 189 -6.12 -4.97 14.99
N ALA A 190 -7.20 -5.69 15.27
CA ALA A 190 -8.38 -5.74 14.39
C ALA A 190 -9.04 -4.36 14.25
N GLN A 191 -9.17 -3.62 15.35
CA GLN A 191 -9.71 -2.25 15.33
C GLN A 191 -8.78 -1.29 14.58
N GLN A 192 -7.47 -1.33 14.84
CA GLN A 192 -6.49 -0.51 14.13
C GLN A 192 -6.50 -0.77 12.62
N SER A 193 -6.64 -2.04 12.22
CA SER A 193 -6.77 -2.40 10.81
C SER A 193 -8.06 -1.86 10.19
N ALA A 194 -9.19 -1.91 10.90
CA ALA A 194 -10.45 -1.34 10.44
C ALA A 194 -10.36 0.19 10.29
N ASP A 195 -9.78 0.87 11.28
CA ASP A 195 -9.58 2.32 11.27
C ASP A 195 -8.67 2.74 10.10
N TRP A 196 -7.60 1.99 9.85
CA TRP A 196 -6.71 2.22 8.71
C TRP A 196 -7.45 2.06 7.38
N LYS A 197 -8.21 0.97 7.20
CA LYS A 197 -9.00 0.74 5.98
C LYS A 197 -10.02 1.86 5.76
N GLN A 198 -10.69 2.34 6.81
CA GLN A 198 -11.63 3.46 6.73
C GLN A 198 -10.93 4.76 6.34
N LEU A 199 -9.74 5.02 6.89
CA LEU A 199 -8.94 6.18 6.51
C LEU A 199 -8.56 6.12 5.02
N ILE A 200 -8.03 4.98 4.55
CA ILE A 200 -7.69 4.77 3.13
C ILE A 200 -8.88 5.05 2.21
N LEU A 201 -10.08 4.59 2.58
CA LEU A 201 -11.29 4.84 1.80
C LEU A 201 -11.64 6.32 1.71
N ARG A 202 -11.29 7.12 2.72
CA ARG A 202 -11.57 8.58 2.76
C ARG A 202 -10.47 9.43 2.14
N LEU A 203 -9.20 9.00 2.14
CA LEU A 203 -8.09 9.80 1.60
C LEU A 203 -8.33 10.25 0.15
N GLU A 204 -8.13 11.53 -0.12
CA GLU A 204 -8.15 12.07 -1.48
C GLU A 204 -6.76 11.92 -2.14
N PRO A 205 -6.70 11.84 -3.49
CA PRO A 205 -5.43 11.76 -4.21
C PRO A 205 -4.40 12.83 -3.80
N GLU A 206 -4.84 14.08 -3.63
CA GLU A 206 -3.96 15.19 -3.22
C GLU A 206 -3.62 15.20 -1.72
N LEU A 207 -4.22 14.29 -0.93
CA LEU A 207 -4.09 14.24 0.53
C LEU A 207 -4.51 15.55 1.22
N ALA A 208 -5.37 16.36 0.58
CA ALA A 208 -5.83 17.64 1.11
C ALA A 208 -6.73 17.48 2.35
N ASN A 209 -7.37 16.32 2.51
CA ASN A 209 -8.34 16.05 3.58
C ASN A 209 -7.71 15.43 4.84
N VAL A 210 -6.38 15.35 4.93
CA VAL A 210 -5.68 14.68 6.04
C VAL A 210 -5.89 15.39 7.38
N ASP A 211 -5.84 16.73 7.40
CA ASP A 211 -5.99 17.51 8.64
C ASP A 211 -7.39 17.39 9.27
N GLY A 212 -8.41 17.03 8.48
CA GLY A 212 -9.77 16.74 8.97
C GLY A 212 -10.01 15.28 9.36
N LEU A 213 -9.13 14.36 8.97
CA LEU A 213 -9.29 12.91 9.18
C LEU A 213 -8.38 12.37 10.29
N ILE A 214 -7.27 13.06 10.58
CA ILE A 214 -6.34 12.70 11.65
C ILE A 214 -6.60 13.63 12.83
N PRO A 215 -6.96 13.11 14.02
CA PRO A 215 -6.99 13.95 15.22
C PRO A 215 -5.60 14.54 15.46
N THR A 216 -5.46 15.85 15.25
CA THR A 216 -4.28 16.60 15.64
C THR A 216 -4.23 16.59 17.16
N THR A 217 -3.41 15.73 17.75
CA THR A 217 -2.93 15.98 19.12
C THR A 217 -2.19 17.31 19.08
N PRO A 218 -2.63 18.34 19.83
CA PRO A 218 -1.93 19.61 19.84
C PRO A 218 -0.51 19.37 20.36
N VAL A 219 0.48 19.76 19.57
CA VAL A 219 1.86 19.89 20.03
C VAL A 219 1.83 20.95 21.12
N SER A 220 2.00 20.54 22.37
CA SER A 220 2.20 21.46 23.49
C SER A 220 3.48 22.24 23.22
N ALA A 221 3.33 23.44 22.68
CA ALA A 221 4.39 24.42 22.61
C ALA A 221 4.73 24.87 24.04
N THR A 222 5.73 24.24 24.64
CA THR A 222 6.47 24.86 25.75
C THR A 222 7.73 25.48 25.15
N ALA A 223 7.57 26.68 24.60
CA ALA A 223 8.62 27.68 24.56
C ALA A 223 8.52 28.51 25.86
N SER A 224 9.67 29.01 26.32
CA SER A 224 9.97 29.79 27.54
C SER A 224 10.65 28.95 28.62
N ASP A 225 11.82 29.27 29.17
CA ASP A 225 12.80 30.34 28.95
C ASP A 225 14.06 29.86 29.68
N LEU A 226 15.20 29.75 29.02
CA LEU A 226 16.51 29.68 29.69
C LEU A 226 17.53 30.37 28.78
N CYS A 227 17.42 31.70 28.74
CA CYS A 227 18.48 32.55 28.25
C CYS A 227 19.47 32.80 29.40
N ALA A 228 20.73 32.51 29.12
CA ALA A 228 21.96 33.14 29.61
C ALA A 228 22.03 33.60 31.07
N LEU A 229 23.04 33.12 31.80
CA LEU A 229 23.98 33.97 32.54
C LEU A 229 25.20 33.12 32.96
N SER A 230 26.32 33.34 32.25
CA SER A 230 27.68 33.15 32.78
C SER A 230 28.26 34.53 33.05
N PRO A 231 29.09 34.65 34.08
CA PRO A 231 30.48 35.08 33.85
C PRO A 231 31.48 33.94 34.07
#